data_AF-A0A0L0ELK1-F1
#
_entry.id   AF-A0A0L0ELK1-F1
#
_cell.length_a   1.000
_cell.length_b   1.000
_cell.length_c   1.000
_cell.angle_alpha   90.00
_cell.angle_beta   90.00
_cell.angle_gamma   90.00
#
_symmetry.space_group_name_H-M   'P 1'
#
loop_
_entity.id
_entity.type
_entity.pdbx_description
1 polymer ?
#
loop_
_entity_poly.entity_id
_entity_poly.type
_entity_poly.pdbx_seq_one_letter_code
_entity_poly.pdbx_strand_id
1 'polypeptide(L)'
;MTPSAHLMMSWLCGASTLTTKRERILITVAGLTPDLDGAGLLIDWLSGTTRYYQQWHHIYGHNLLFAIGIATCAGLLARTRRGCVWLLSFIAIHLHLFTDLIGSKGPDGYQWPIQYFYPFNNTGFTWQGQWALNAWQNQLIWLLLVLLCIGYIKRKDISFFELFGDKLDSAARALCTRFLSRYTKQ
;
A
#
# COMPACT_ATOMS: atom_id res chain seq x y z
N MET A 1 1.01 -2.85 8.64
CA MET A 1 -0.31 -2.18 8.54
C MET A 1 -1.25 -3.05 7.68
N THR A 2 -2.55 -2.74 7.53
CA THR A 2 -3.42 -3.59 6.69
C THR A 2 -3.20 -3.32 5.19
N PRO A 3 -3.36 -4.33 4.30
CA PRO A 3 -3.22 -4.12 2.85
C PRO A 3 -4.13 -3.03 2.27
N SER A 4 -5.33 -2.86 2.84
CA SER A 4 -6.23 -1.78 2.44
C SER A 4 -5.69 -0.39 2.75
N ALA A 5 -4.97 -0.23 3.86
CA ALA A 5 -4.28 1.01 4.18
C ALA A 5 -3.09 1.25 3.23
N HIS A 6 -2.31 0.20 2.93
CA HIS A 6 -1.23 0.27 1.94
C HIS A 6 -1.77 0.77 0.59
N LEU A 7 -2.87 0.18 0.12
CA LEU A 7 -3.53 0.60 -1.13
C LEU A 7 -3.87 2.10 -1.13
N MET A 8 -4.59 2.58 -0.12
CA MET A 8 -4.99 4.00 -0.04
C MET A 8 -3.78 4.93 0.07
N MET A 9 -2.80 4.56 0.89
CA MET A 9 -1.56 5.32 1.07
C MET A 9 -0.77 5.41 -0.23
N SER A 10 -0.54 4.31 -0.92
CA SER A 10 0.18 4.27 -2.19
C SER A 10 -0.55 5.06 -3.28
N TRP A 11 -1.88 4.99 -3.34
CA TRP A 11 -2.66 5.82 -4.27
C TRP A 11 -2.51 7.32 -3.97
N LEU A 12 -2.56 7.70 -2.69
CA LEU A 12 -2.39 9.10 -2.28
C LEU A 12 -1.01 9.68 -2.63
N CYS A 13 0.04 8.86 -2.71
CA CYS A 13 1.35 9.29 -3.20
C CYS A 13 1.29 9.85 -4.64
N GLY A 14 0.41 9.29 -5.50
CA GLY A 14 0.23 9.72 -6.88
C GLY A 14 -0.89 10.74 -7.09
N ALA A 15 -1.87 10.81 -6.18
CA ALA A 15 -3.13 11.53 -6.37
C ALA A 15 -2.99 13.05 -6.55
N SER A 16 -2.01 13.69 -5.90
CA SER A 16 -1.76 15.14 -6.03
C SER A 16 -0.94 15.50 -7.27
N THR A 17 0.01 14.64 -7.65
CA THR A 17 1.07 14.99 -8.59
C THR A 17 0.75 14.54 -10.02
N LEU A 18 0.06 13.43 -10.19
CA LEU A 18 -0.15 12.81 -11.51
C LEU A 18 -1.52 13.09 -12.09
N THR A 19 -1.51 13.50 -13.36
CA THR A 19 -2.73 13.81 -14.10
C THR A 19 -3.37 12.56 -14.70
N THR A 20 -2.59 11.53 -15.04
CA THR A 20 -3.09 10.34 -15.73
C THR A 20 -3.50 9.22 -14.76
N LYS A 21 -4.69 8.64 -14.99
CA LYS A 21 -5.20 7.47 -14.25
C LYS A 21 -4.21 6.29 -14.28
N ARG A 22 -3.63 6.02 -15.45
CA ARG A 22 -2.66 4.93 -15.64
C ARG A 22 -1.47 5.05 -14.69
N GLU A 23 -0.88 6.24 -14.57
CA GLU A 23 0.32 6.42 -13.75
C GLU A 23 0.00 6.40 -12.25
N ARG A 24 -1.17 6.89 -11.83
CA ARG A 24 -1.64 6.70 -10.44
C ARG A 24 -1.82 5.23 -10.10
N ILE A 25 -2.40 4.45 -11.01
CA ILE A 25 -2.51 2.99 -10.87
C ILE A 25 -1.13 2.33 -10.76
N LEU A 26 -0.15 2.72 -11.58
CA LEU A 26 1.20 2.16 -11.51
C LEU A 26 1.85 2.35 -10.14
N ILE A 27 1.76 3.56 -9.55
CA ILE A 27 2.27 3.81 -8.19
C ILE A 27 1.49 3.01 -7.15
N THR A 28 0.17 2.96 -7.28
CA THR A 28 -0.69 2.24 -6.33
C THR A 28 -0.33 0.75 -6.32
N VAL A 29 -0.19 0.14 -7.50
CA VAL A 29 0.21 -1.26 -7.64
C VAL A 29 1.62 -1.46 -7.11
N ALA A 30 2.56 -0.58 -7.45
CA ALA A 30 3.94 -0.67 -6.97
C ALA A 30 4.03 -0.66 -5.44
N GLY A 31 3.28 0.21 -4.74
CA GLY A 31 3.27 0.23 -3.29
C GLY A 31 2.50 -0.93 -2.63
N LEU A 32 1.67 -1.65 -3.39
CA LEU A 32 0.98 -2.85 -2.91
C LEU A 32 1.77 -4.14 -3.16
N THR A 33 2.75 -4.14 -4.07
CA THR A 33 3.50 -5.35 -4.40
C THR A 33 4.24 -6.01 -3.23
N PRO A 34 4.71 -5.30 -2.17
CA PRO A 34 5.33 -5.99 -1.03
C PRO A 34 4.35 -6.94 -0.32
N ASP A 35 3.05 -6.62 -0.27
CA ASP A 35 2.02 -7.51 0.34
C ASP A 35 1.92 -8.86 -0.38
N LEU A 36 2.40 -8.98 -1.64
CA LEU A 36 2.36 -10.24 -2.40
C LEU A 36 3.24 -11.33 -1.76
N ASP A 37 4.28 -10.96 -1.00
CA ASP A 37 5.08 -11.96 -0.28
C ASP A 37 4.32 -12.57 0.93
N GLY A 38 3.17 -12.00 1.28
CA GLY A 38 2.19 -12.57 2.22
C GLY A 38 1.25 -13.60 1.59
N ALA A 39 1.28 -13.83 0.27
CA ALA A 39 0.42 -14.80 -0.41
C ALA A 39 0.64 -16.25 0.09
N GLY A 40 1.79 -16.52 0.72
CA GLY A 40 2.06 -17.78 1.42
C GLY A 40 0.98 -18.13 2.44
N LEU A 41 0.27 -17.16 3.02
CA LEU A 41 -0.81 -17.39 3.99
C LEU A 41 -1.96 -18.19 3.38
N LEU A 42 -2.33 -17.90 2.13
CA LEU A 42 -3.39 -18.61 1.42
C LEU A 42 -2.97 -20.04 1.10
N ILE A 43 -1.70 -20.24 0.72
CA ILE A 43 -1.15 -21.58 0.46
C ILE A 43 -1.11 -22.40 1.74
N ASP A 44 -0.63 -21.81 2.84
CA ASP A 44 -0.58 -22.45 4.16
C ASP A 44 -1.98 -22.83 4.65
N TRP A 45 -2.97 -21.96 4.44
CA TRP A 45 -4.36 -22.23 4.79
C TRP A 45 -4.98 -23.38 3.99
N LEU A 46 -4.73 -23.43 2.67
CA LEU A 46 -5.23 -24.49 1.80
C LEU A 46 -4.52 -25.83 2.01
N SER A 47 -3.22 -25.80 2.23
CA SER A 47 -2.37 -26.98 2.35
C SER A 47 -2.43 -27.59 3.75
N GLY A 48 -2.50 -26.76 4.79
CA GLY A 48 -2.42 -27.17 6.20
C GLY A 48 -1.06 -27.73 6.64
N THR A 49 -0.12 -27.91 5.71
CA THR A 49 1.19 -28.55 5.96
C THR A 49 2.39 -27.64 5.67
N THR A 50 2.20 -26.57 4.91
CA THR A 50 3.26 -25.58 4.60
C THR A 50 3.31 -24.47 5.64
N ARG A 51 4.44 -23.74 5.67
CA ARG A 51 4.64 -22.54 6.50
C ARG A 51 5.25 -21.40 5.69
N TYR A 52 4.85 -21.25 4.44
CA TYR A 52 5.39 -20.28 3.50
C TYR A 52 5.19 -18.84 3.96
N TYR A 53 4.08 -18.53 4.63
CA TYR A 53 3.88 -17.22 5.21
C TYR A 53 4.95 -16.93 6.26
N GLN A 54 5.16 -17.83 7.23
CA GLN A 54 6.17 -17.62 8.27
C GLN A 54 7.60 -17.63 7.73
N GLN A 55 7.86 -18.38 6.66
CA GLN A 55 9.21 -18.54 6.10
C GLN A 55 9.61 -17.41 5.17
N TRP A 56 8.69 -16.84 4.40
CA TRP A 56 9.04 -15.97 3.27
C TRP A 56 8.46 -14.55 3.33
N HIS A 57 7.43 -14.34 4.15
CA HIS A 57 6.86 -13.00 4.34
C HIS A 57 7.92 -12.08 4.96
N HIS A 58 8.13 -10.90 4.37
CA HIS A 58 9.20 -9.94 4.66
C HIS A 58 10.63 -10.30 4.23
N ILE A 59 10.84 -11.35 3.43
CA ILE A 59 12.14 -11.64 2.82
C ILE A 59 12.22 -11.08 1.40
N TYR A 60 11.30 -11.49 0.52
CA TYR A 60 11.41 -11.20 -0.91
C TYR A 60 10.80 -9.86 -1.33
N GLY A 61 9.68 -9.44 -0.74
CA GLY A 61 8.98 -8.20 -1.09
C GLY A 61 9.44 -6.97 -0.32
N HIS A 62 10.19 -7.15 0.76
CA HIS A 62 10.51 -6.09 1.73
C HIS A 62 12.00 -5.74 1.78
N ASN A 63 12.63 -5.66 0.62
CA ASN A 63 14.05 -5.30 0.50
C ASN A 63 14.29 -4.20 -0.56
N LEU A 64 15.46 -3.57 -0.46
CA LEU A 64 15.86 -2.46 -1.33
C LEU A 64 15.91 -2.87 -2.81
N LEU A 65 16.39 -4.08 -3.13
CA LEU A 65 16.44 -4.55 -4.52
C LEU A 65 15.05 -4.70 -5.11
N PHE A 66 14.10 -5.25 -4.36
CA PHE A 66 12.71 -5.33 -4.75
C PHE A 66 12.11 -3.95 -4.99
N ALA A 67 12.35 -3.01 -4.06
CA ALA A 67 11.87 -1.63 -4.20
C ALA A 67 12.42 -0.95 -5.47
N ILE A 68 13.72 -1.08 -5.75
CA ILE A 68 14.35 -0.55 -6.97
C ILE A 68 13.76 -1.24 -8.21
N GLY A 69 13.64 -2.56 -8.20
CA GLY A 69 13.12 -3.34 -9.32
C GLY A 69 11.69 -2.95 -9.69
N ILE A 70 10.79 -2.94 -8.72
CA ILE A 70 9.38 -2.58 -8.93
C ILE A 70 9.24 -1.10 -9.33
N ALA A 71 9.95 -0.18 -8.68
CA ALA A 71 9.93 1.24 -9.07
C ALA A 71 10.43 1.44 -10.51
N THR A 72 11.48 0.71 -10.90
CA THR A 72 12.02 0.71 -12.27
C THR A 72 10.99 0.19 -13.28
N CYS A 73 10.35 -0.94 -13.01
CA CYS A 73 9.27 -1.46 -13.83
C CYS A 73 8.12 -0.44 -13.98
N ALA A 74 7.66 0.17 -12.88
CA ALA A 74 6.61 1.18 -12.91
C ALA A 74 7.01 2.42 -13.75
N GLY A 75 8.24 2.91 -13.57
CA GLY A 75 8.79 4.02 -14.34
C GLY A 75 8.90 3.72 -15.84
N LEU A 76 9.28 2.50 -16.22
CA LEU A 76 9.37 2.07 -17.63
C LEU A 76 7.98 1.89 -18.27
N LEU A 77 6.98 1.42 -17.50
CA LEU A 77 5.60 1.24 -17.96
C LEU A 77 4.79 2.55 -18.02
N ALA A 78 5.32 3.63 -17.43
CA ALA A 78 4.75 4.97 -17.48
C ALA A 78 4.89 5.57 -18.88
N ARG A 79 3.83 6.27 -19.32
CA ARG A 79 3.78 6.82 -20.68
C ARG A 79 4.44 8.19 -20.77
N THR A 80 4.29 9.04 -19.77
CA THR A 80 4.75 10.43 -19.85
C THR A 80 5.73 10.78 -18.74
N ARG A 81 5.37 10.59 -17.48
CA ARG A 81 6.15 11.06 -16.33
C ARG A 81 7.03 9.98 -15.70
N ARG A 82 7.84 9.30 -16.53
CA ARG A 82 8.64 8.12 -16.14
C ARG A 82 9.42 8.29 -14.83
N GLY A 83 10.22 9.36 -14.72
CA GLY A 83 11.02 9.62 -13.52
C GLY A 83 10.18 9.94 -12.28
N CYS A 84 9.04 10.63 -12.44
CA CYS A 84 8.12 10.92 -11.34
C CYS A 84 7.41 9.65 -10.87
N VAL A 85 6.95 8.79 -11.80
CA VAL A 85 6.35 7.49 -11.47
C VAL A 85 7.36 6.60 -10.75
N TRP A 86 8.60 6.56 -11.23
CA TRP A 86 9.68 5.82 -10.57
C TRP A 86 9.87 6.29 -9.12
N LEU A 87 10.07 7.60 -8.92
CA LEU A 87 10.32 8.17 -7.60
C LEU A 87 9.14 7.97 -6.65
N LEU A 88 7.91 8.23 -7.10
CA LEU A 88 6.73 8.06 -6.26
C LEU A 88 6.43 6.59 -5.97
N SER A 89 6.71 5.67 -6.89
CA SER A 89 6.63 4.22 -6.64
C SER A 89 7.65 3.79 -5.59
N PHE A 90 8.89 4.27 -5.72
CA PHE A 90 9.93 4.02 -4.73
C PHE A 90 9.53 4.55 -3.35
N ILE A 91 9.01 5.77 -3.27
CA ILE A 91 8.48 6.36 -2.02
C ILE A 91 7.32 5.54 -1.47
N ALA A 92 6.35 5.15 -2.31
CA ALA A 92 5.19 4.38 -1.88
C ALA A 92 5.59 3.02 -1.27
N ILE A 93 6.56 2.33 -1.88
CA ILE A 93 7.13 1.09 -1.35
C ILE A 93 7.83 1.37 -0.01
N HIS A 94 8.66 2.40 0.11
CA HIS A 94 9.33 2.70 1.38
C HIS A 94 8.36 3.09 2.49
N LEU A 95 7.27 3.80 2.15
CA LEU A 95 6.19 4.08 3.10
C LEU A 95 5.50 2.79 3.56
N HIS A 96 5.27 1.83 2.68
CA HIS A 96 4.77 0.50 3.03
C HIS A 96 5.69 -0.19 4.04
N LEU A 97 6.99 -0.33 3.71
CA LEU A 97 7.98 -0.94 4.59
C LEU A 97 8.03 -0.23 5.95
N PHE A 98 7.99 1.11 5.94
CA PHE A 98 7.96 1.89 7.16
C PHE A 98 6.72 1.61 8.02
N THR A 99 5.53 1.54 7.41
CA THR A 99 4.28 1.24 8.14
C THR A 99 4.20 -0.18 8.67
N ASP A 100 4.94 -1.12 8.08
CA ASP A 100 5.11 -2.46 8.66
C ASP A 100 6.10 -2.46 9.81
N LEU A 101 7.26 -1.82 9.63
CA LEU A 101 8.28 -1.72 10.69
C LEU A 101 7.71 -1.19 12.00
N ILE A 102 6.77 -0.24 11.93
CA ILE A 102 6.16 0.39 13.10
C ILE A 102 4.86 -0.27 13.57
N GLY A 103 4.13 -0.98 12.70
CA GLY A 103 2.74 -1.33 12.96
C GLY A 103 2.26 -2.69 12.48
N SER A 104 3.15 -3.68 12.31
CA SER A 104 2.78 -5.05 11.90
C SER A 104 3.06 -6.13 12.95
N LYS A 105 3.30 -5.78 14.23
CA LYS A 105 3.61 -6.78 15.26
C LYS A 105 2.49 -7.83 15.35
N GLY A 106 2.89 -9.10 15.36
CA GLY A 106 2.01 -10.26 15.41
C GLY A 106 1.25 -10.36 16.74
N PRO A 107 0.14 -11.11 16.78
CA PRO A 107 -0.63 -11.33 18.01
C PRO A 107 0.15 -12.10 19.09
N ASP A 108 1.18 -12.83 18.68
CA ASP A 108 2.17 -13.53 19.50
C ASP A 108 3.30 -12.62 20.01
N GLY A 109 3.30 -11.34 19.63
CA GLY A 109 4.34 -10.37 19.96
C GLY A 109 5.54 -10.37 19.01
N TYR A 110 5.55 -11.23 18.00
CA TYR A 110 6.63 -11.30 17.03
C TYR A 110 6.69 -10.04 16.16
N GLN A 111 7.89 -9.47 15.99
CA GLN A 111 8.07 -8.14 15.38
C GLN A 111 8.18 -8.13 13.85
N TRP A 112 8.09 -9.29 13.18
CA TRP A 112 8.15 -9.40 11.72
C TRP A 112 9.28 -8.55 11.09
N PRO A 113 10.55 -8.96 11.27
CA PRO A 113 11.69 -8.17 10.85
C PRO A 113 11.73 -7.92 9.34
N ILE A 114 12.07 -6.69 8.94
CA ILE A 114 12.25 -6.31 7.54
C ILE A 114 13.68 -6.61 7.09
N GLN A 115 13.84 -7.52 6.13
CA GLN A 115 15.13 -7.93 5.59
C GLN A 115 15.64 -6.94 4.52
N TYR A 116 15.85 -5.67 4.89
CA TYR A 116 16.02 -4.57 3.93
C TYR A 116 17.18 -4.75 2.93
N PHE A 117 18.26 -5.39 3.36
CA PHE A 117 19.48 -5.61 2.55
C PHE A 117 19.58 -7.02 1.95
N TYR A 118 18.53 -7.84 2.01
CA TYR A 118 18.50 -9.14 1.35
C TYR A 118 18.69 -9.00 -0.17
N PRO A 119 19.43 -9.90 -0.85
CA PRO A 119 20.10 -11.12 -0.34
C PRO A 119 21.55 -10.92 0.12
N PHE A 120 22.05 -9.68 0.16
CA PHE A 120 23.43 -9.41 0.56
C PHE A 120 23.64 -9.52 2.07
N ASN A 121 22.58 -9.27 2.85
CA ASN A 121 22.59 -9.36 4.29
C ASN A 121 21.22 -9.82 4.80
N ASN A 122 21.23 -10.79 5.71
CA ASN A 122 20.05 -11.39 6.33
C ASN A 122 19.71 -10.76 7.71
N THR A 123 20.30 -9.61 8.03
CA THR A 123 19.94 -8.84 9.22
C THR A 123 18.59 -8.16 9.03
N GLY A 124 17.62 -8.61 9.80
CA GLY A 124 16.30 -8.04 9.86
C GLY A 124 16.24 -6.78 10.73
N PHE A 125 15.53 -5.76 10.25
CA PHE A 125 15.25 -4.56 11.01
C PHE A 125 13.95 -4.71 11.80
N THR A 126 14.04 -4.45 13.10
CA THR A 126 12.91 -4.39 14.02
C THR A 126 12.93 -3.08 14.79
N TRP A 127 11.80 -2.66 15.34
CA TRP A 127 11.73 -1.45 16.17
C TRP A 127 11.05 -1.75 17.50
N GLN A 128 11.70 -1.36 18.60
CA GLN A 128 11.20 -1.61 19.96
C GLN A 128 9.80 -1.03 20.19
N GLY A 129 9.48 0.10 19.54
CA GLY A 129 8.17 0.75 19.64
C GLY A 129 7.07 0.15 18.75
N GLN A 130 7.35 -0.94 18.01
CA GLN A 130 6.40 -1.48 17.06
C GLN A 130 5.10 -1.90 17.76
N TRP A 131 3.96 -1.42 17.28
CA TRP A 131 2.66 -1.76 17.84
C TRP A 131 2.01 -2.92 17.08
N ALA A 132 1.04 -3.57 17.74
CA ALA A 132 0.28 -4.67 17.17
C ALA A 132 -0.47 -4.26 15.89
N LEU A 133 -0.61 -5.19 14.95
CA LEU A 133 -1.30 -4.93 13.69
C LEU A 133 -2.72 -4.35 13.87
N ASN A 134 -3.44 -4.78 14.91
CA ASN A 134 -4.79 -4.34 15.24
C ASN A 134 -4.85 -3.15 16.23
N ALA A 135 -3.72 -2.51 16.55
CA ALA A 135 -3.68 -1.41 17.50
C ALA A 135 -4.42 -0.15 16.98
N TRP A 136 -4.83 0.73 17.91
CA TRP A 136 -5.61 1.93 17.61
C TRP A 136 -4.86 2.90 16.67
N GLN A 137 -3.53 2.92 16.68
CA GLN A 137 -2.71 3.73 15.78
C GLN A 137 -3.01 3.40 14.32
N ASN A 138 -3.04 2.11 13.97
CA ASN A 138 -3.36 1.66 12.62
C ASN A 138 -4.80 1.99 12.23
N GLN A 139 -5.74 1.89 13.18
CA GLN A 139 -7.13 2.27 12.93
C GLN A 139 -7.27 3.77 12.66
N LEU A 140 -6.55 4.60 13.41
CA LEU A 140 -6.53 6.06 13.20
C LEU A 140 -5.88 6.42 11.86
N ILE A 141 -4.74 5.82 11.52
CA ILE A 141 -4.09 6.02 10.22
C ILE A 141 -5.04 5.62 9.08
N TRP A 142 -5.69 4.45 9.18
CA TRP A 142 -6.65 3.99 8.19
C TRP A 142 -7.82 4.98 8.01
N LEU A 143 -8.39 5.48 9.12
CA LEU A 143 -9.45 6.48 9.08
C LEU A 143 -8.99 7.77 8.39
N LEU A 144 -7.80 8.27 8.72
CA LEU A 144 -7.23 9.45 8.07
C LEU A 144 -7.04 9.25 6.57
N LEU A 145 -6.52 8.08 6.15
CA LEU A 145 -6.37 7.73 4.73
C LEU A 145 -7.71 7.74 3.99
N VAL A 146 -8.77 7.18 4.60
CA VAL A 146 -10.13 7.22 4.04
C VAL A 146 -10.64 8.64 3.90
N LEU A 147 -10.48 9.47 4.93
CA LEU A 147 -10.91 10.88 4.90
C LEU A 147 -10.16 11.67 3.81
N LEU A 148 -8.86 11.43 3.64
CA LEU A 148 -8.09 12.01 2.55
C LEU A 148 -8.59 11.57 1.18
N CYS A 149 -8.87 10.27 1.00
CA CYS A 149 -9.42 9.74 -0.25
C CYS A 149 -10.79 10.38 -0.59
N ILE A 150 -11.68 10.51 0.40
CA ILE A 150 -12.96 11.23 0.26
C ILE A 150 -12.71 12.69 -0.13
N GLY A 151 -11.72 13.34 0.49
CA GLY A 151 -11.30 14.70 0.15
C GLY A 151 -10.87 14.84 -1.31
N TYR A 152 -10.16 13.86 -1.86
CA TYR A 152 -9.79 13.84 -3.29
C TYR A 152 -10.98 13.63 -4.21
N ILE A 153 -11.94 12.77 -3.85
CA ILE A 153 -13.20 12.66 -4.61
C ILE A 153 -13.88 14.03 -4.69
N LYS A 154 -14.02 14.72 -3.54
CA LYS A 154 -14.68 16.03 -3.49
C LYS A 154 -13.95 17.12 -4.30
N ARG A 155 -12.62 17.14 -4.28
CA ARG A 155 -11.81 18.24 -4.85
C ARG A 155 -11.39 18.01 -6.30
N LYS A 156 -11.22 16.76 -6.69
CA LYS A 156 -10.56 16.37 -7.95
C LYS A 156 -11.37 15.35 -8.76
N ASP A 157 -12.50 14.86 -8.24
CA ASP A 157 -13.34 13.85 -8.89
C ASP A 157 -12.56 12.59 -9.32
N ILE A 158 -11.60 12.18 -8.49
CA ILE A 158 -10.81 10.95 -8.67
C ILE A 158 -10.88 10.10 -7.40
N SER A 159 -10.74 8.79 -7.54
CA SER A 159 -10.72 7.87 -6.40
C SER A 159 -9.73 6.72 -6.63
N PHE A 160 -9.29 6.08 -5.53
CA PHE A 160 -8.45 4.88 -5.62
C PHE A 160 -9.18 3.69 -6.26
N PHE A 161 -10.52 3.74 -6.37
CA PHE A 161 -11.29 2.70 -7.07
C PHE A 161 -11.03 2.65 -8.57
N GLU A 162 -10.32 3.64 -9.13
CA GLU A 162 -9.86 3.60 -10.51
C GLU A 162 -9.01 2.35 -10.83
N LEU A 163 -8.39 1.74 -9.81
CA LEU A 163 -7.68 0.46 -9.86
C LEU A 163 -8.62 -0.73 -10.18
N PHE A 164 -9.86 -0.71 -9.71
CA PHE A 164 -10.81 -1.82 -9.83
C PHE A 164 -11.75 -1.70 -11.05
N GLY A 165 -11.54 -0.68 -11.89
CA GLY A 165 -12.27 -0.46 -13.13
C GLY A 165 -13.25 0.72 -13.07
N ASP A 166 -13.66 1.20 -14.25
CA ASP A 166 -14.41 2.46 -14.39
C ASP A 166 -15.79 2.40 -13.72
N LYS A 167 -16.47 1.26 -13.78
CA LYS A 167 -17.80 1.10 -13.16
C LYS A 167 -17.76 1.30 -11.64
N LEU A 168 -16.79 0.68 -10.98
CA LEU A 168 -16.63 0.79 -9.52
C LEU A 168 -16.16 2.19 -9.12
N ASP A 169 -15.24 2.79 -9.87
CA ASP A 169 -14.80 4.16 -9.63
C ASP A 169 -15.96 5.17 -9.74
N SER A 170 -16.72 5.12 -10.84
CA SER A 170 -17.88 5.97 -11.03
C SER A 170 -18.93 5.78 -9.93
N ALA A 171 -19.20 4.54 -9.53
CA ALA A 171 -20.15 4.25 -8.45
C ALA A 171 -19.68 4.80 -7.10
N ALA A 172 -18.40 4.64 -6.76
CA ALA A 172 -17.81 5.14 -5.52
C ALA A 172 -17.86 6.67 -5.46
N ARG A 173 -17.50 7.35 -6.55
CA ARG A 173 -17.56 8.82 -6.63
C ARG A 173 -19.01 9.32 -6.54
N ALA A 174 -19.95 8.68 -7.24
CA ALA A 174 -21.36 9.04 -7.19
C ALA A 174 -21.96 8.87 -5.77
N LEU A 175 -21.64 7.77 -5.09
CA LEU A 175 -22.06 7.53 -3.71
C LEU A 175 -21.52 8.59 -2.76
N CYS A 176 -20.22 8.91 -2.86
CA CYS A 176 -19.57 9.92 -2.05
C CYS A 176 -20.20 11.31 -2.25
N THR A 177 -20.39 11.74 -3.49
CA THR A 177 -21.02 13.02 -3.83
C THR A 177 -22.48 13.08 -3.34
N ARG A 178 -23.24 12.00 -3.48
CA ARG A 178 -24.61 11.90 -2.95
C ARG A 178 -24.63 12.01 -1.42
N PHE A 179 -23.70 11.37 -0.74
CA PHE A 179 -23.61 11.44 0.71
C PHE A 179 -23.24 12.85 1.18
N LEU A 180 -22.20 13.45 0.60
CA LEU A 180 -21.73 14.78 0.98
C LEU A 180 -22.76 15.87 0.73
N SER A 181 -23.46 15.83 -0.41
CA SER A 181 -24.49 16.83 -0.76
C SER A 181 -25.68 16.86 0.21
N ARG A 182 -25.97 15.76 0.92
CA ARG A 182 -27.00 15.74 1.98
C ARG A 182 -26.62 16.63 3.18
N TYR A 183 -25.34 16.83 3.42
CA TYR A 183 -24.83 17.61 4.55
C TYR A 183 -24.32 19.01 4.15
N THR A 184 -24.28 19.34 2.85
CA THR A 184 -23.87 20.67 2.36
C THR A 184 -25.04 21.57 1.96
N LYS A 185 -26.29 21.10 2.06
CA LYS A 185 -27.51 21.88 1.78
C LYS A 185 -28.02 22.67 3.02
N GLN A 186 -27.12 23.32 3.76
CA GLN A 186 -27.49 24.34 4.76
C GLN A 186 -26.96 25.69 4.31
#